data_AF-A0A0S6X4Z5-F1
#
_entry.id   AF-A0A0S6X4Z5-F1
#
_cell.length_a   1.000
_cell.length_b   1.000
_cell.length_c   1.000
_cell.angle_alpha   90.00
_cell.angle_beta   90.00
_cell.angle_gamma   90.00
#
_symmetry.space_group_name_H-M   'P 1'
#
loop_
_entity.id
_entity.type
_entity.pdbx_description
1 polymer ?
#
loop_
_entity_poly.entity_id
_entity_poly.type
_entity_poly.pdbx_seq_one_letter_code
_entity_poly.pdbx_strand_id
1 'polypeptide(L)'
;MADRILLTKTDLVAAPEREALTARLRSLNPAAPILAAEHGAVAAHALFGGGAFDPAGKSADVQDWLRAEAYADHHHDHAHDHAHAHGHDVNRHGADIRATCLTFEEPLDPETFERWIELLTWMRGEDVLRIKGILNLQGQPGPVVVHGVQHVFHPPVVLDEWPSDDRRTRLVFIARGLDGPALEETFAMVTPEPVPDAPVDVDVDVEEGGEALTAGGSLTGWTR
;
A
#
# COMPACT_ATOMS: atom_id res chain seq x y z
N MET A 1 -12.53 2.63 -2.71
CA MET A 1 -11.57 3.76 -2.66
C MET A 1 -11.15 4.10 -4.09
N ALA A 2 -10.90 5.37 -4.43
CA ALA A 2 -10.90 5.84 -5.82
C ALA A 2 -9.52 5.73 -6.49
N ASP A 3 -9.46 5.12 -7.68
CA ASP A 3 -8.27 5.13 -8.56
C ASP A 3 -8.18 6.41 -9.41
N ARG A 4 -9.30 7.12 -9.56
CA ARG A 4 -9.43 8.43 -10.22
C ARG A 4 -10.54 9.23 -9.55
N ILE A 5 -10.41 10.54 -9.55
CA ILE A 5 -11.39 11.46 -8.96
C ILE A 5 -11.98 12.31 -10.07
N LEU A 6 -13.28 12.20 -10.31
CA LEU A 6 -14.01 13.07 -11.24
C LEU A 6 -14.62 14.24 -10.47
N LEU A 7 -14.08 15.44 -10.67
CA LEU A 7 -14.61 16.66 -10.08
C LEU A 7 -15.65 17.27 -11.04
N THR A 8 -16.93 17.18 -10.65
CA THR A 8 -18.04 17.72 -11.44
C THR A 8 -18.47 19.10 -10.95
N LYS A 9 -19.26 19.82 -11.76
CA LYS A 9 -19.83 21.14 -11.43
C LYS A 9 -18.76 22.20 -11.17
N THR A 10 -17.59 22.06 -11.79
CA THR A 10 -16.49 23.04 -11.68
C THR A 10 -16.86 24.41 -12.24
N ASP A 11 -17.91 24.47 -13.06
CA ASP A 11 -18.54 25.67 -13.61
C ASP A 11 -19.40 26.46 -12.61
N LEU A 12 -19.78 25.86 -11.48
CA LEU A 12 -20.62 26.49 -10.46
C LEU A 12 -19.85 27.09 -9.28
N VAL A 13 -18.52 26.97 -9.26
CA VAL A 13 -17.64 27.38 -8.15
C VAL A 13 -16.53 28.30 -8.62
N ALA A 14 -16.13 29.23 -7.76
CA ALA A 14 -15.06 30.17 -8.07
C ALA A 14 -13.69 29.47 -8.09
N ALA A 15 -12.72 30.04 -8.82
CA ALA A 15 -11.38 29.46 -8.94
C ALA A 15 -10.70 29.18 -7.58
N PRO A 16 -10.75 30.09 -6.58
CA PRO A 16 -10.13 29.82 -5.27
C PRO A 16 -10.75 28.63 -4.52
N GLU A 17 -12.07 28.46 -4.61
CA GLU A 17 -12.77 27.35 -3.95
C GLU A 17 -12.41 26.01 -4.61
N ARG A 18 -12.32 26.00 -5.94
CA ARG A 18 -11.89 24.84 -6.72
C ARG A 18 -10.44 24.45 -6.42
N GLU A 19 -9.56 25.43 -6.28
CA GLU A 19 -8.16 25.21 -5.90
C GLU A 19 -8.05 24.63 -4.49
N ALA A 20 -8.78 25.18 -3.52
CA ALA A 20 -8.82 24.67 -2.15
C ALA A 20 -9.32 23.22 -2.07
N LEU A 21 -10.38 22.89 -2.80
CA LEU A 21 -10.89 21.52 -2.89
C LEU A 21 -9.87 20.58 -3.56
N THR A 22 -9.24 21.02 -4.64
CA THR A 22 -8.21 20.24 -5.34
C THR A 22 -7.02 19.95 -4.44
N ALA A 23 -6.56 20.95 -3.67
CA ALA A 23 -5.50 20.78 -2.68
C ALA A 23 -5.88 19.75 -1.61
N ARG A 24 -7.10 19.82 -1.08
CA ARG A 24 -7.61 18.85 -0.10
C ARG A 24 -7.68 17.43 -0.69
N LEU A 25 -8.17 17.28 -1.91
CA LEU A 25 -8.25 15.97 -2.58
C LEU A 25 -6.86 15.36 -2.81
N ARG A 26 -5.88 16.17 -3.21
CA ARG A 26 -4.48 15.73 -3.36
C ARG A 26 -3.87 15.32 -2.02
N SER A 27 -4.15 16.06 -0.94
CA SER A 27 -3.71 15.69 0.41
C SER A 27 -4.30 14.35 0.86
N LEU A 28 -5.55 14.03 0.48
CA LEU A 28 -6.19 12.78 0.84
C LEU A 28 -5.73 11.59 -0.03
N ASN A 29 -5.52 11.81 -1.33
CA ASN A 29 -5.17 10.75 -2.27
C ASN A 29 -4.30 11.29 -3.42
N PRO A 30 -3.00 11.45 -3.21
CA PRO A 30 -2.11 12.10 -4.17
C PRO A 30 -1.91 11.30 -5.48
N ALA A 31 -2.06 9.98 -5.45
CA ALA A 31 -1.91 9.13 -6.63
C ALA A 31 -3.13 9.11 -7.57
N ALA A 32 -4.31 9.56 -7.13
CA ALA A 32 -5.49 9.54 -7.97
C ALA A 32 -5.54 10.77 -8.90
N PRO A 33 -5.56 10.58 -10.23
CA PRO A 33 -5.75 11.68 -11.17
C PRO A 33 -7.09 12.36 -10.91
N ILE A 34 -7.06 13.69 -10.84
CA ILE A 34 -8.26 14.52 -10.69
C ILE A 34 -8.64 15.02 -12.08
N LEU A 35 -9.79 14.57 -12.57
CA LEU A 35 -10.37 14.98 -13.84
C LEU A 35 -11.46 16.01 -13.57
N ALA A 36 -11.35 17.21 -14.14
CA ALA A 36 -12.44 18.18 -14.08
C ALA A 36 -13.47 17.90 -15.18
N ALA A 37 -14.75 17.85 -14.83
CA ALA A 37 -15.87 17.78 -15.75
C ALA A 37 -16.59 19.12 -15.79
N GLU A 38 -16.33 19.89 -16.84
CA GLU A 38 -16.98 21.17 -17.09
C GLU A 38 -18.32 20.94 -17.78
N HIS A 39 -19.41 21.45 -17.20
CA HIS A 39 -20.77 21.23 -17.69
C HIS A 39 -21.13 19.74 -17.90
N GLY A 40 -20.52 18.86 -17.10
CA GLY A 40 -20.73 17.41 -17.18
C GLY A 40 -19.99 16.70 -18.33
N ALA A 41 -19.16 17.42 -19.09
CA ALA A 41 -18.35 16.83 -20.15
C ALA A 41 -17.04 16.27 -19.58
N VAL A 42 -16.78 14.99 -19.82
CA VAL A 42 -15.47 14.34 -19.60
C VAL A 42 -15.26 13.31 -20.70
N ALA A 43 -14.02 13.18 -21.17
CA ALA A 43 -13.71 12.20 -22.20
C ALA A 43 -13.84 10.77 -21.63
N ALA A 44 -14.71 9.94 -22.22
CA ALA A 44 -14.99 8.59 -21.72
C ALA A 44 -13.72 7.72 -21.60
N HIS A 45 -12.77 7.85 -22.52
CA HIS A 45 -11.51 7.11 -22.46
C HIS A 45 -10.69 7.44 -21.21
N ALA A 46 -10.80 8.66 -20.67
CA ALA A 46 -10.14 9.06 -19.42
C ALA A 46 -10.79 8.38 -18.18
N LEU A 47 -12.01 7.87 -18.30
CA LEU A 47 -12.69 7.10 -17.25
C LEU A 47 -12.35 5.61 -17.29
N PHE A 48 -11.91 5.06 -18.44
CA PHE A 48 -11.67 3.62 -18.59
C PHE A 48 -10.20 3.22 -18.83
N GLY A 49 -9.29 4.15 -19.10
CA GLY A 49 -7.86 3.83 -19.37
C GLY A 49 -6.93 3.95 -18.15
N GLY A 50 -6.22 2.86 -17.78
CA GLY A 50 -5.06 2.84 -16.87
C GLY A 50 -5.36 3.01 -15.38
N GLY A 51 -5.67 1.94 -14.65
CA GLY A 51 -5.83 2.09 -13.19
C GLY A 51 -6.39 0.90 -12.39
N ALA A 52 -6.91 -0.13 -13.05
CA ALA A 52 -7.16 -1.41 -12.39
C ALA A 52 -6.04 -2.36 -12.80
N PHE A 53 -5.30 -2.90 -11.83
CA PHE A 53 -4.46 -4.07 -12.08
C PHE A 53 -5.39 -5.21 -12.50
N ASP A 54 -5.11 -5.81 -13.65
CA ASP A 54 -5.78 -7.02 -14.13
C ASP A 54 -4.88 -8.23 -13.85
N PRO A 55 -5.22 -9.06 -12.84
CA PRO A 55 -4.49 -10.29 -12.52
C PRO A 55 -4.42 -11.27 -13.70
N ALA A 56 -5.46 -11.30 -14.55
CA ALA A 56 -5.56 -12.24 -15.66
C ALA A 56 -4.68 -11.83 -16.85
N GLY A 57 -4.44 -10.52 -17.01
CA GLY A 57 -3.59 -9.97 -18.06
C GLY A 57 -2.11 -9.88 -17.70
N LYS A 58 -1.74 -9.92 -16.41
CA LYS A 58 -0.37 -9.62 -15.89
C LYS A 58 0.25 -8.32 -16.42
N SER A 59 -0.52 -7.47 -17.10
CA SER A 59 0.01 -6.41 -17.99
C SER A 59 -0.75 -5.09 -17.89
N ALA A 60 -1.23 -4.72 -16.71
CA ALA A 60 -1.48 -3.32 -16.42
C ALA A 60 -0.17 -2.75 -15.88
N ASP A 61 0.30 -1.63 -16.44
CA ASP A 61 1.49 -0.93 -15.97
C ASP A 61 1.43 -0.72 -14.45
N VAL A 62 2.21 -1.53 -13.72
CA VAL A 62 2.19 -1.60 -12.26
C VAL A 62 2.68 -0.28 -11.67
N GLN A 63 3.57 0.43 -12.35
CA GLN A 63 4.02 1.76 -11.94
C GLN A 63 2.86 2.75 -12.00
N ASP A 64 2.13 2.76 -13.12
CA ASP A 64 0.96 3.62 -13.31
C ASP A 64 -0.22 3.29 -12.37
N TRP A 65 -0.33 2.04 -11.95
CA TRP A 65 -1.34 1.57 -11.00
C TRP A 65 -0.99 1.91 -9.54
N LEU A 66 0.29 1.79 -9.17
CA LEU A 66 0.78 1.98 -7.82
C LEU A 66 1.02 3.48 -7.52
N ARG A 67 1.65 4.19 -8.46
CA ARG A 67 2.09 5.60 -8.35
C ARG A 67 2.70 5.91 -6.99
N ALA A 68 3.65 5.07 -6.56
CA ALA A 68 4.26 5.15 -5.23
C ALA A 68 4.93 6.51 -4.98
N GLU A 69 5.51 7.10 -6.03
CA GLU A 69 6.22 8.38 -6.03
C GLU A 69 5.32 9.54 -5.59
N ALA A 70 4.03 9.49 -5.96
CA ALA A 70 3.07 10.52 -5.58
C ALA A 70 2.88 10.62 -4.05
N TYR A 71 3.24 9.57 -3.30
CA TYR A 71 3.16 9.56 -1.84
C TYR A 71 4.45 10.02 -1.15
N ALA A 72 5.59 10.03 -1.84
CA ALA A 72 6.88 10.42 -1.28
C ALA A 72 6.98 11.94 -1.03
N ASP A 73 6.37 12.75 -1.89
CA ASP A 73 6.46 14.22 -1.85
C ASP A 73 5.61 14.88 -0.74
N HIS A 74 4.83 14.11 0.02
CA HIS A 74 3.91 14.62 1.05
C HIS A 74 4.42 14.45 2.50
N HIS A 75 5.69 14.10 2.70
CA HIS A 75 6.31 14.00 4.04
C HIS A 75 6.74 15.36 4.65
N HIS A 76 6.38 16.49 4.04
CA HIS A 76 6.68 17.81 4.60
C HIS A 76 5.61 18.29 5.60
N ASP A 77 6.02 18.34 6.87
CA ASP A 77 5.62 19.25 7.96
C ASP A 77 4.26 19.93 7.87
N HIS A 78 3.36 19.64 8.82
CA HIS A 78 2.36 20.63 9.27
C HIS A 78 2.07 20.50 10.77
N ALA A 79 2.99 21.02 11.59
CA ALA A 79 2.61 21.65 12.86
C ALA A 79 2.01 23.03 12.55
N HIS A 80 0.69 23.12 12.43
CA HIS A 80 -0.01 24.41 12.41
C HIS A 80 -0.96 24.51 13.60
N ASP A 81 -0.55 25.34 14.54
CA ASP A 81 -1.35 25.89 15.61
C ASP A 81 -2.23 27.02 15.04
N HIS A 82 -3.53 26.80 14.93
CA HIS A 82 -4.50 27.88 14.70
C HIS A 82 -5.82 27.60 15.41
N ALA A 83 -6.12 28.47 16.38
CA ALA A 83 -7.37 28.54 17.10
C ALA A 83 -8.48 29.28 16.33
N HIS A 84 -9.73 28.87 16.66
CA HIS A 84 -11.04 29.53 16.48
C HIS A 84 -11.79 29.40 15.13
N ALA A 85 -12.89 28.63 15.13
CA ALA A 85 -14.27 29.11 14.96
C ALA A 85 -15.28 27.94 14.95
N HIS A 86 -16.34 28.02 15.77
CA HIS A 86 -17.43 27.04 15.81
C HIS A 86 -18.43 27.29 14.67
N GLY A 87 -18.19 26.68 13.51
CA GLY A 87 -19.23 26.36 12.54
C GLY A 87 -19.48 24.85 12.58
N HIS A 88 -20.72 24.41 12.73
CA HIS A 88 -21.08 23.00 12.68
C HIS A 88 -20.79 22.44 11.28
N ASP A 89 -19.57 21.92 11.09
CA ASP A 89 -19.19 21.20 9.89
C ASP A 89 -19.88 19.82 9.91
N VAL A 90 -20.98 19.74 9.15
CA VAL A 90 -21.74 18.50 8.91
C VAL A 90 -20.92 17.46 8.13
N ASN A 91 -19.68 17.80 7.75
CA ASN A 91 -18.77 17.04 6.89
C ASN A 91 -17.48 16.60 7.61
N ARG A 92 -17.51 16.43 8.95
CA ARG A 92 -16.39 15.90 9.77
C ARG A 92 -15.96 14.45 9.45
N HIS A 93 -16.44 13.83 8.38
CA HIS A 93 -16.14 12.44 8.01
C HIS A 93 -14.76 12.23 7.32
N GLY A 94 -13.71 13.01 7.59
CA GLY A 94 -12.46 12.78 6.83
C GLY A 94 -11.19 13.46 7.28
N ALA A 95 -10.99 13.69 8.58
CA ALA A 95 -9.69 14.15 9.10
C ALA A 95 -8.72 12.99 9.43
N ASP A 96 -9.23 11.77 9.41
CA ASP A 96 -8.58 10.56 9.91
C ASP A 96 -8.13 9.60 8.79
N ILE A 97 -8.59 9.77 7.55
CA ILE A 97 -8.17 8.93 6.42
C ILE A 97 -6.93 9.53 5.76
N ARG A 98 -5.87 8.74 5.67
CA ARG A 98 -4.61 9.11 5.01
C ARG A 98 -4.15 8.02 4.08
N ALA A 99 -3.36 8.43 3.10
CA ALA A 99 -2.68 7.52 2.20
C ALA A 99 -1.17 7.57 2.45
N THR A 100 -0.54 6.42 2.57
CA THR A 100 0.86 6.29 2.99
C THR A 100 1.54 5.20 2.19
N CYS A 101 2.76 5.46 1.73
CA CYS A 101 3.59 4.46 1.06
C CYS A 101 4.71 3.99 1.99
N LEU A 102 4.72 2.70 2.34
CA LEU A 102 5.85 2.04 2.98
C LEU A 102 6.82 1.50 1.92
N THR A 103 8.11 1.57 2.24
CA THR A 103 9.18 1.10 1.37
C THR A 103 10.13 0.23 2.16
N PHE A 104 10.44 -0.95 1.62
CA PHE A 104 11.47 -1.83 2.20
C PHE A 104 12.57 -2.03 1.17
N GLU A 105 13.80 -1.74 1.59
CA GLU A 105 14.97 -1.82 0.71
C GLU A 105 15.38 -3.27 0.44
N GLU A 106 15.29 -4.10 1.47
CA GLU A 106 15.67 -5.50 1.42
C GLU A 106 14.49 -6.41 1.04
N PRO A 107 14.74 -7.57 0.41
CA PRO A 107 13.70 -8.57 0.17
C PRO A 107 13.07 -9.03 1.48
N LEU A 108 11.74 -8.97 1.54
CA LEU A 108 10.98 -9.40 2.70
C LEU A 108 10.88 -10.93 2.76
N ASP A 109 10.96 -11.47 3.96
CA ASP A 109 10.58 -12.86 4.21
C ASP A 109 9.07 -13.04 3.97
N PRO A 110 8.63 -14.00 3.12
CA PRO A 110 7.22 -14.20 2.82
C PRO A 110 6.36 -14.47 4.06
N GLU A 111 6.85 -15.30 5.00
CA GLU A 111 6.09 -15.69 6.20
C GLU A 111 5.90 -14.49 7.14
N THR A 112 6.92 -13.65 7.27
CA THR A 112 6.88 -12.39 8.02
C THR A 112 5.85 -11.43 7.44
N PHE A 113 5.82 -11.27 6.11
CA PHE A 113 4.83 -10.43 5.45
C PHE A 113 3.40 -10.96 5.61
N GLU A 114 3.19 -12.27 5.45
CA GLU A 114 1.89 -12.92 5.65
C GLU A 114 1.38 -12.70 7.08
N ARG A 115 2.21 -12.98 8.08
CA ARG A 115 1.88 -12.76 9.49
C ARG A 115 1.58 -11.30 9.80
N TRP A 116 2.28 -10.36 9.17
CA TRP A 116 2.01 -8.94 9.33
C TRP A 116 0.62 -8.57 8.81
N ILE A 117 0.25 -9.04 7.61
CA ILE A 117 -1.06 -8.76 7.01
C ILE A 117 -2.18 -9.38 7.84
N GLU A 118 -2.00 -10.59 8.37
CA GLU A 118 -2.95 -11.23 9.27
C GLU A 118 -3.14 -10.42 10.56
N LEU A 119 -2.05 -10.00 11.20
CA LEU A 119 -2.06 -9.14 12.38
C LEU A 119 -2.79 -7.82 12.10
N LEU A 120 -2.46 -7.16 10.99
CA LEU A 120 -3.04 -5.88 10.61
C LEU A 120 -4.54 -6.01 10.32
N THR A 121 -4.94 -7.08 9.63
CA THR A 121 -6.35 -7.37 9.33
C THR A 121 -7.14 -7.65 10.61
N TRP A 122 -6.55 -8.39 11.56
CA TRP A 122 -7.20 -8.70 12.84
C TRP A 122 -7.33 -7.48 13.75
N MET A 123 -6.29 -6.65 13.86
CA MET A 123 -6.30 -5.49 14.75
C MET A 123 -7.04 -4.29 14.16
N ARG A 124 -6.87 -4.02 12.86
CA ARG A 124 -7.22 -2.76 12.20
C ARG A 124 -7.86 -2.94 10.82
N GLY A 125 -8.41 -4.12 10.50
CA GLY A 125 -8.98 -4.41 9.18
C GLY A 125 -10.10 -3.45 8.72
N GLU A 126 -10.91 -2.93 9.65
CA GLU A 126 -11.96 -1.93 9.34
C GLU A 126 -11.39 -0.54 9.01
N ASP A 127 -10.17 -0.27 9.48
CA ASP A 127 -9.47 0.99 9.25
C ASP A 127 -8.64 0.96 7.96
N VAL A 128 -8.22 -0.22 7.49
CA VAL A 128 -7.49 -0.37 6.21
C VAL A 128 -8.49 -0.35 5.06
N LEU A 129 -8.68 0.80 4.41
CA LEU A 129 -9.66 0.93 3.32
C LEU A 129 -9.16 0.32 2.01
N ARG A 130 -7.85 0.39 1.77
CA ARG A 130 -7.22 -0.17 0.58
C ARG A 130 -5.73 -0.42 0.83
N ILE A 131 -5.24 -1.50 0.23
CA ILE A 131 -3.81 -1.78 0.10
C ILE A 131 -3.49 -2.11 -1.36
N LYS A 132 -2.36 -1.62 -1.84
CA LYS A 132 -1.74 -1.99 -3.11
C LYS A 132 -0.25 -2.14 -2.89
N GLY A 133 0.39 -3.09 -3.54
CA GLY A 133 1.84 -3.15 -3.50
C GLY A 133 2.46 -4.03 -4.55
N ILE A 134 3.74 -3.76 -4.78
CA ILE A 134 4.70 -4.64 -5.43
C ILE A 134 5.74 -5.03 -4.38
N LEU A 135 5.94 -6.32 -4.21
CA LEU A 135 6.77 -6.88 -3.16
C LEU A 135 8.00 -7.55 -3.77
N ASN A 136 9.15 -7.27 -3.17
CA ASN A 136 10.34 -8.09 -3.31
C ASN A 136 10.34 -9.12 -2.17
N LEU A 137 10.04 -10.37 -2.49
CA LEU A 137 9.94 -11.46 -1.52
C LEU A 137 11.09 -12.46 -1.72
N GLN A 138 11.68 -12.91 -0.62
CA GLN A 138 12.74 -13.90 -0.63
C GLN A 138 12.26 -15.21 -1.27
N GLY A 139 13.12 -15.81 -2.10
CA GLY A 139 12.84 -17.09 -2.77
C GLY A 139 11.83 -17.02 -3.93
N GLN A 140 11.22 -15.86 -4.21
CA GLN A 140 10.32 -15.72 -5.36
C GLN A 140 11.09 -15.47 -6.66
N PRO A 141 10.64 -16.03 -7.80
CA PRO A 141 11.31 -15.86 -9.08
C PRO A 141 11.11 -14.46 -9.70
N GLY A 142 10.17 -13.67 -9.19
CA GLY A 142 9.81 -12.35 -9.69
C GLY A 142 9.06 -11.51 -8.64
N PRO A 143 8.70 -10.26 -8.96
CA PRO A 143 7.96 -9.41 -8.05
C PRO A 143 6.56 -9.94 -7.81
N VAL A 144 6.06 -9.75 -6.59
CA VAL A 144 4.72 -10.18 -6.19
C VAL A 144 3.81 -8.97 -6.06
N VAL A 145 2.71 -8.94 -6.80
CA VAL A 145 1.67 -7.92 -6.68
C VAL A 145 0.62 -8.35 -5.68
N VAL A 146 0.32 -7.46 -4.74
CA VAL A 146 -0.75 -7.64 -3.76
C VAL A 146 -1.72 -6.47 -3.81
N HIS A 147 -3.00 -6.76 -3.63
CA HIS A 147 -4.00 -5.73 -3.44
C HIS A 147 -5.18 -6.23 -2.62
N GLY A 148 -5.75 -5.32 -1.85
CA GLY A 148 -6.88 -5.62 -0.97
C GLY A 148 -7.75 -4.39 -0.75
N VAL A 149 -9.00 -4.65 -0.41
CA VAL A 149 -9.99 -3.63 -0.06
C VAL A 149 -10.61 -4.08 1.25
N GLN A 150 -10.47 -3.27 2.30
CA GLN A 150 -10.90 -3.66 3.65
C GLN A 150 -10.26 -4.99 4.07
N HIS A 151 -11.07 -5.96 4.48
CA HIS A 151 -10.64 -7.27 4.94
C HIS A 151 -10.41 -8.28 3.80
N VAL A 152 -10.65 -7.90 2.53
CA VAL A 152 -10.55 -8.81 1.39
C VAL A 152 -9.27 -8.56 0.62
N PHE A 153 -8.35 -9.51 0.69
CA PHE A 153 -7.13 -9.55 -0.11
C PHE A 153 -7.35 -10.45 -1.32
N HIS A 154 -6.93 -9.99 -2.49
CA HIS A 154 -6.90 -10.84 -3.68
C HIS A 154 -5.66 -11.75 -3.61
N PRO A 155 -5.73 -12.95 -4.22
CA PRO A 155 -4.56 -13.82 -4.32
C PRO A 155 -3.36 -13.07 -4.91
N PRO A 156 -2.17 -13.16 -4.28
CA PRO A 156 -0.96 -12.54 -4.80
C PRO A 156 -0.63 -13.05 -6.20
N VAL A 157 -0.14 -12.15 -7.06
CA VAL A 157 0.25 -12.48 -8.44
C VAL A 157 1.75 -12.30 -8.59
N VAL A 158 2.46 -13.36 -8.96
CA VAL A 158 3.87 -13.28 -9.34
C VAL A 158 3.95 -12.76 -10.79
N LEU A 159 4.66 -11.65 -10.99
CA LEU A 159 4.94 -11.11 -12.31
C LEU A 159 6.18 -11.78 -12.91
N ASP A 160 6.24 -11.78 -14.24
CA ASP A 160 7.35 -12.37 -14.97
C ASP A 160 8.62 -11.49 -14.90
N GLU A 161 8.44 -10.18 -14.76
CA GLU A 161 9.52 -9.20 -14.63
C GLU A 161 9.12 -8.00 -13.76
N TRP A 162 10.13 -7.26 -13.29
CA TRP A 162 9.89 -6.00 -12.60
C TRP A 162 9.56 -4.89 -13.60
N PRO A 163 8.67 -3.96 -13.24
CA PRO A 163 8.27 -2.89 -14.13
C PRO A 163 9.32 -1.76 -14.24
N SER A 164 10.35 -1.77 -13.39
CA SER A 164 11.48 -0.83 -13.44
C SER A 164 12.74 -1.43 -12.81
N ASP A 165 13.83 -0.66 -12.78
CA ASP A 165 15.07 -1.03 -12.09
C ASP A 165 14.95 -0.96 -10.56
N ASP A 166 13.91 -0.31 -10.03
CA ASP A 166 13.65 -0.28 -8.58
C ASP A 166 13.09 -1.63 -8.12
N ARG A 167 13.89 -2.38 -7.36
CA ARG A 167 13.55 -3.71 -6.83
C ARG A 167 13.10 -3.66 -5.37
N ARG A 168 12.77 -2.48 -4.85
CA ARG A 168 12.29 -2.32 -3.48
C ARG A 168 10.82 -2.73 -3.37
N THR A 169 10.44 -3.23 -2.21
CA THR A 169 9.03 -3.39 -1.88
C THR A 169 8.38 -2.02 -1.71
N ARG A 170 7.21 -1.82 -2.33
CA ARG A 170 6.40 -0.61 -2.20
C ARG A 170 4.97 -0.98 -1.86
N LEU A 171 4.46 -0.45 -0.76
CA LEU A 171 3.13 -0.73 -0.26
C LEU A 171 2.38 0.56 0.04
N VAL A 172 1.32 0.80 -0.72
CA VAL A 172 0.41 1.93 -0.54
C VAL A 172 -0.77 1.48 0.29
N PHE A 173 -0.92 2.10 1.46
CA PHE A 173 -2.09 1.97 2.32
C PHE A 173 -2.94 3.22 2.21
N ILE A 174 -4.26 3.04 2.16
CA ILE A 174 -5.21 4.10 2.50
C ILE A 174 -6.00 3.63 3.69
N ALA A 175 -5.80 4.32 4.81
CA ALA A 175 -6.29 3.85 6.09
C ALA A 175 -6.75 4.99 7.00
N ARG A 176 -7.60 4.64 7.95
CA ARG A 176 -8.11 5.53 9.00
C ARG A 176 -7.23 5.44 10.25
N GLY A 177 -6.67 6.55 10.71
CA GLY A 177 -5.91 6.59 11.96
C GLY A 177 -4.72 5.62 11.97
N LEU A 178 -4.13 5.39 10.81
CA LEU A 178 -2.93 4.59 10.58
C LEU A 178 -2.03 5.37 9.62
N ASP A 179 -0.92 5.87 10.14
CA ASP A 179 0.13 6.53 9.36
C ASP A 179 1.36 5.61 9.23
N GLY A 180 2.41 6.12 8.57
CA GLY A 180 3.64 5.37 8.30
C GLY A 180 4.27 4.77 9.55
N PRO A 181 4.57 5.58 10.59
CA PRO A 181 5.14 5.09 11.83
C PRO A 181 4.30 4.00 12.50
N ALA A 182 2.97 4.17 12.56
CA ALA A 182 2.10 3.14 13.15
C ALA A 182 2.14 1.83 12.35
N LEU A 183 2.17 1.89 11.01
CA LEU A 183 2.29 0.70 10.17
C LEU A 183 3.67 0.03 10.31
N GLU A 184 4.75 0.81 10.37
CA GLU A 184 6.12 0.32 10.62
C GLU A 184 6.24 -0.37 11.97
N GLU A 185 5.64 0.19 13.03
CA GLU A 185 5.58 -0.43 14.36
C GLU A 185 4.90 -1.80 14.31
N THR A 186 3.75 -1.92 13.61
CA THR A 186 3.07 -3.21 13.46
C THR A 186 3.89 -4.22 12.66
N PHE A 187 4.69 -3.77 11.70
CA PHE A 187 5.60 -4.65 10.95
C PHE A 187 6.75 -5.14 11.84
N ALA A 188 7.31 -4.25 12.66
CA ALA A 188 8.36 -4.60 13.61
C ALA A 188 7.90 -5.66 14.63
N MET A 189 6.62 -5.66 15.04
CA MET A 189 6.06 -6.67 15.96
C MET A 189 6.14 -8.11 15.44
N VAL A 190 6.21 -8.29 14.12
CA VAL A 190 6.28 -9.61 13.48
C VAL A 190 7.62 -9.84 12.80
N THR A 191 8.56 -8.92 12.91
CA THR A 191 9.92 -9.10 12.40
C THR A 191 10.76 -9.72 13.51
N PRO A 192 11.35 -10.92 13.32
CA PRO A 192 12.27 -11.47 14.32
C PRO A 192 13.46 -10.53 14.52
N GLU A 193 13.92 -10.35 15.76
CA GLU A 193 15.18 -9.63 16.00
C GLU A 193 16.31 -10.35 15.25
N PRO A 194 17.23 -9.61 14.60
CA PRO A 194 18.39 -10.24 13.98
C PRO A 194 19.16 -10.97 15.08
N VAL A 195 19.21 -12.30 14.98
CA VAL A 195 20.11 -13.10 15.82
C VAL A 195 21.51 -12.64 15.45
N PRO A 196 22.29 -12.04 16.37
CA PRO A 196 23.66 -11.67 16.05
C PRO A 196 24.39 -12.94 15.62
N ASP A 197 25.23 -12.84 14.58
CA ASP A 197 26.20 -13.86 14.16
C ASP A 197 27.21 -14.08 15.30
N ALA A 198 26.74 -14.64 16.42
CA ALA A 198 27.60 -15.24 17.40
C ALA A 198 28.15 -16.50 16.72
N PRO A 199 29.48 -16.71 16.68
CA PRO A 199 30.01 -18.00 16.28
C PRO A 199 29.39 -19.02 17.22
N VAL A 200 28.54 -19.87 16.65
CA VAL A 200 28.05 -21.06 17.32
C VAL A 200 29.27 -21.96 17.39
N ASP A 201 30.00 -21.92 18.50
CA ASP A 201 30.91 -22.99 18.89
C ASP A 201 30.03 -24.21 19.16
N VAL A 202 29.62 -24.87 18.08
CA VAL A 202 29.00 -26.18 18.15
C VAL A 202 30.16 -27.14 18.37
N ASP A 203 30.44 -27.48 19.62
CA ASP A 203 31.11 -28.74 19.94
C ASP A 203 30.17 -29.86 19.47
N VAL A 204 30.30 -30.23 18.20
CA VAL A 204 29.59 -31.37 17.62
C VAL A 204 30.33 -32.62 18.10
N ASP A 205 29.85 -33.21 19.19
CA ASP A 205 30.05 -34.64 19.44
C ASP A 205 29.34 -35.40 18.31
N VAL A 206 30.12 -35.85 17.34
CA VAL A 206 29.64 -36.63 16.20
C VAL A 206 29.24 -38.02 16.68
N GLU A 207 27.94 -38.24 16.93
CA GLU A 207 27.34 -39.57 16.80
C GLU A 207 26.62 -39.66 15.45
N GLU A 208 27.12 -40.57 14.61
CA GLU A 208 26.59 -40.88 13.29
C GLU A 208 25.17 -41.47 13.38
N GLY A 209 24.19 -40.79 12.79
CA GLY A 209 22.85 -41.31 12.60
C GLY A 209 22.07 -40.43 11.63
N GLY A 210 22.08 -40.80 10.35
CA GLY A 210 21.48 -40.01 9.29
C GLY A 210 19.95 -40.02 9.29
N GLU A 211 19.35 -38.94 8.77
CA GLU A 211 18.33 -38.96 7.72
C GLU A 211 18.05 -37.51 7.29
N ALA A 212 18.06 -37.28 5.97
CA ALA A 212 17.86 -35.97 5.38
C ALA A 212 16.36 -35.67 5.23
N LEU A 213 15.88 -34.63 5.90
CA LEU A 213 14.55 -34.05 5.67
C LEU A 213 14.70 -32.76 4.86
N THR A 214 14.23 -32.79 3.62
CA THR A 214 14.11 -31.60 2.75
C THR A 214 12.83 -30.85 3.10
N ALA A 215 12.93 -29.61 3.57
CA ALA A 215 11.79 -28.73 3.78
C ALA A 215 11.47 -27.96 2.48
N GLY A 216 10.26 -28.16 1.95
CA GLY A 216 9.65 -27.33 0.90
C GLY A 216 8.42 -26.64 1.46
N GLY A 217 8.46 -25.31 1.59
CA GLY A 217 7.32 -24.48 1.97
C GLY A 217 6.51 -24.07 0.74
N SER A 218 5.20 -24.34 0.76
CA SER A 218 4.24 -24.06 -0.32
C SER A 218 3.26 -22.98 0.12
N LEU A 219 3.14 -21.90 -0.65
CA LEU A 219 2.24 -20.76 -0.43
C LEU A 219 0.79 -21.06 -0.85
N THR A 220 0.16 -22.05 -0.22
CA THR A 220 -1.20 -22.51 -0.57
C THR A 220 -2.31 -22.02 0.37
N GLY A 221 -2.03 -21.08 1.28
CA GLY A 221 -2.98 -20.65 2.33
C GLY A 221 -4.13 -19.72 1.88
N TRP A 222 -4.08 -19.17 0.67
CA TRP A 222 -4.88 -17.99 0.27
C TRP A 222 -6.26 -18.30 -0.32
N THR A 223 -6.89 -19.39 0.11
CA THR A 223 -8.30 -19.69 -0.23
C THR A 223 -9.10 -20.04 1.02
N ARG A 224 -9.76 -19.04 1.60
CA ARG A 224 -11.04 -19.27 2.29
C ARG A 224 -11.91 -18.03 2.37
#